data_AF-A0A8T2RK28-F1
#
_entry.id   AF-A0A8T2RK28-F1
#
_cell.length_a   1.000
_cell.length_b   1.000
_cell.length_c   1.000
_cell.angle_alpha   90.00
_cell.angle_beta   90.00
_cell.angle_gamma   90.00
#
_symmetry.space_group_name_H-M   'P 1'
#
loop_
_entity.id
_entity.type
_entity.pdbx_description
1 polymer ?
#
loop_
_entity_poly.entity_id
_entity_poly.type
_entity_poly.pdbx_seq_one_letter_code
_entity_poly.pdbx_strand_id
1 'polypeptide(L)'
;MNSELDAAITRAAEIIISGNPIVAFTGAGISVESGIPDFRSPGGLWSKYEPSVYCNFQIFRKRPELFWEMATEMHATMKNARPNPAHFAMAELERLGLLSCIVTQNVDNLHQEAGSNLVYELHGNASKSTCIGCKQSFATNDLISELESNKDLKVPKCPTCHGVIKMNAVLFGEPLPRNVLENAMRAARETKVLLVVGTSLVVSPANSIVDLCKDNDGKVLICDPNPSNETLADVMLCGAAGMILPRLVNACSMLLRRGSIADL
;
A
#
# COMPACT_ATOMS: atom_id res chain seq x y z
N MET A 1 -3.78 -26.35 13.29
CA MET A 1 -3.58 -25.24 12.33
C MET A 1 -4.82 -24.34 12.21
N ASN A 2 -6.03 -24.82 11.89
CA ASN A 2 -7.20 -23.94 11.85
C ASN A 2 -7.56 -23.30 13.21
N SER A 3 -7.47 -24.03 14.33
CA SER A 3 -7.92 -23.51 15.64
C SER A 3 -7.14 -22.30 16.18
N GLU A 4 -5.82 -22.24 15.97
CA GLU A 4 -4.98 -21.13 16.47
C GLU A 4 -5.18 -19.87 15.64
N LEU A 5 -5.25 -20.01 14.32
CA LEU A 5 -5.55 -18.90 13.43
C LEU A 5 -6.96 -18.36 13.69
N ASP A 6 -7.94 -19.24 13.91
CA ASP A 6 -9.31 -18.86 14.24
C ASP A 6 -9.35 -18.05 15.54
N ALA A 7 -8.63 -18.50 16.57
CA ALA A 7 -8.50 -17.78 17.84
C ALA A 7 -7.81 -16.42 17.66
N ALA A 8 -6.77 -16.33 16.82
CA ALA A 8 -6.09 -15.08 16.50
C ALA A 8 -7.02 -14.10 15.77
N ILE A 9 -7.81 -14.58 14.81
CA ILE A 9 -8.82 -13.78 14.11
C ILE A 9 -9.89 -13.27 15.07
N THR A 10 -10.40 -14.12 15.97
CA THR A 10 -11.38 -13.70 16.99
C THR A 10 -10.79 -12.61 17.90
N ARG A 11 -9.58 -12.82 18.41
CA ARG A 11 -8.90 -11.84 19.27
C ARG A 11 -8.62 -10.53 18.54
N ALA A 12 -8.18 -10.58 17.28
CA ALA A 12 -7.99 -9.40 16.46
C ALA A 12 -9.30 -8.64 16.24
N ALA A 13 -10.41 -9.35 15.98
CA ALA A 13 -11.73 -8.74 15.84
C ALA A 13 -12.17 -8.04 17.13
N GLU A 14 -12.00 -8.67 18.30
CA GLU A 14 -12.31 -8.05 19.60
C GLU A 14 -11.50 -6.77 19.86
N ILE A 15 -10.21 -6.77 19.51
CA ILE A 15 -9.34 -5.59 19.60
C ILE A 15 -9.83 -4.49 18.66
N ILE A 16 -10.16 -4.84 17.41
CA ILE A 16 -10.71 -3.88 16.43
C ILE A 16 -12.00 -3.28 16.96
N ILE A 17 -12.95 -4.08 17.44
CA ILE A 17 -14.23 -3.57 17.99
C ILE A 17 -13.98 -2.67 19.21
N SER A 18 -13.04 -3.00 20.08
CA SER A 18 -12.79 -2.20 21.29
C SER A 18 -12.03 -0.89 21.02
N GLY A 19 -11.21 -0.85 19.95
CA GLY A 19 -10.32 0.26 19.64
C GLY A 19 -10.62 0.95 18.30
N ASN A 20 -11.81 0.76 17.74
CA ASN A 20 -12.24 1.41 16.50
C ASN A 20 -12.42 2.93 16.68
N PRO A 21 -12.29 3.74 15.61
CA PRO A 21 -11.83 3.32 14.28
C PRO A 21 -10.31 3.08 14.23
N ILE A 22 -9.92 2.02 13.55
CA ILE A 22 -8.51 1.60 13.40
C ILE A 22 -7.85 2.34 12.23
N VAL A 23 -6.52 2.30 12.19
CA VAL A 23 -5.75 2.69 10.99
C VAL A 23 -5.13 1.44 10.37
N ALA A 24 -5.10 1.38 9.04
CA ALA A 24 -4.39 0.34 8.33
C ALA A 24 -3.09 0.85 7.72
N PHE A 25 -2.06 -0.01 7.71
CA PHE A 25 -0.80 0.23 7.04
C PHE A 25 -0.46 -0.93 6.08
N THR A 26 -0.41 -0.67 4.78
CA THR A 26 -0.27 -1.73 3.77
C THR A 26 0.97 -1.56 2.90
N GLY A 27 1.60 -2.68 2.53
CA GLY A 27 2.66 -2.74 1.52
C GLY A 27 2.36 -3.74 0.41
N ALA A 28 3.39 -4.07 -0.36
CA ALA A 28 3.24 -4.82 -1.61
C ALA A 28 2.61 -6.20 -1.43
N GLY A 29 2.77 -6.82 -0.26
CA GLY A 29 2.24 -8.15 0.05
C GLY A 29 0.72 -8.24 -0.08
N ILE A 30 -0.02 -7.14 0.15
CA ILE A 30 -1.48 -7.12 -0.03
C ILE A 30 -1.89 -7.25 -1.51
N SER A 31 -1.01 -6.84 -2.43
CA SER A 31 -1.25 -6.81 -3.88
C SER A 31 -0.68 -8.04 -4.61
N VAL A 32 0.00 -8.95 -3.90
CA VAL A 32 0.55 -10.19 -4.49
C VAL A 32 -0.55 -11.06 -5.09
N GLU A 33 -1.66 -11.24 -4.36
CA GLU A 33 -2.82 -12.00 -4.84
C GLU A 33 -3.57 -11.30 -6.00
N SER A 34 -3.21 -10.05 -6.31
CA SER A 34 -3.68 -9.31 -7.50
C SER A 34 -2.76 -9.47 -8.72
N GLY A 35 -1.71 -10.29 -8.61
CA GLY A 35 -0.75 -10.55 -9.69
C GLY A 35 0.40 -9.53 -9.76
N ILE A 36 0.47 -8.57 -8.84
CA ILE A 36 1.59 -7.62 -8.75
C ILE A 36 2.66 -8.27 -7.88
N PRO A 37 3.85 -8.61 -8.41
CA PRO A 37 4.90 -9.19 -7.61
C PRO A 37 5.34 -8.21 -6.53
N ASP A 38 5.73 -8.74 -5.37
CA ASP A 38 6.37 -7.89 -4.38
C ASP A 38 7.76 -7.44 -4.84
N PHE A 39 8.41 -6.67 -3.99
CA PHE A 39 9.72 -6.10 -4.30
C PHE A 39 10.88 -7.08 -4.06
N ARG A 40 10.85 -7.89 -2.99
CA ARG A 40 12.05 -8.50 -2.38
C ARG A 40 12.06 -10.02 -2.38
N SER A 41 10.91 -10.67 -2.46
CA SER A 41 10.83 -12.14 -2.46
C SER A 41 11.46 -12.72 -3.74
N PRO A 42 11.79 -14.01 -3.78
CA PRO A 42 12.25 -14.66 -4.99
C PRO A 42 11.28 -14.42 -6.16
N GLY A 43 11.79 -13.91 -7.28
CA GLY A 43 10.97 -13.49 -8.43
C GLY A 43 10.31 -12.11 -8.31
N GLY A 44 10.53 -11.41 -7.20
CA GLY A 44 10.12 -10.02 -7.00
C GLY A 44 10.92 -9.04 -7.86
N LEU A 45 10.47 -7.79 -7.91
CA LEU A 45 10.99 -6.77 -8.84
C LEU A 45 12.52 -6.59 -8.75
N TRP A 46 13.08 -6.63 -7.54
CA TRP A 46 14.51 -6.40 -7.30
C TRP A 46 15.41 -7.58 -7.70
N SER A 47 14.82 -8.73 -8.05
CA SER A 47 15.58 -9.83 -8.67
C SER A 47 15.99 -9.50 -10.12
N LYS A 48 15.30 -8.55 -10.75
CA LYS A 48 15.53 -8.13 -12.15
C LYS A 48 16.13 -6.73 -12.26
N TYR A 49 15.69 -5.79 -11.42
CA TYR A 49 16.10 -4.39 -11.49
C TYR A 49 16.79 -3.95 -10.21
N GLU A 50 18.02 -3.47 -10.33
CA GLU A 50 18.77 -2.91 -9.19
C GLU A 50 18.12 -1.58 -8.76
N PRO A 51 17.55 -1.48 -7.54
CA PRO A 51 16.78 -0.29 -7.12
C PRO A 51 17.63 0.98 -7.07
N SER A 52 18.92 0.85 -6.74
CA SER A 52 19.86 1.98 -6.69
C SER A 52 20.14 2.60 -8.07
N VAL A 53 19.81 1.87 -9.15
CA VAL A 53 19.95 2.31 -10.54
C VAL A 53 18.60 2.74 -11.13
N TYR A 54 17.59 1.87 -11.06
CA TYR A 54 16.31 2.06 -11.75
C TYR A 54 15.33 2.96 -10.99
N CYS A 55 15.44 3.01 -9.66
CA CYS A 55 14.51 3.70 -8.78
C CYS A 55 15.17 4.81 -7.95
N ASN A 56 16.33 5.32 -8.36
CA ASN A 56 17.02 6.40 -7.67
C ASN A 56 16.77 7.76 -8.35
N PHE A 57 16.33 8.75 -7.59
CA PHE A 57 15.96 10.06 -8.13
C PHE A 57 17.12 10.80 -8.80
N GLN A 58 18.34 10.68 -8.26
CA GLN A 58 19.52 11.34 -8.86
C GLN A 58 19.94 10.67 -10.16
N ILE A 59 19.77 9.35 -10.27
CA ILE A 59 19.97 8.62 -11.53
C ILE A 59 18.88 9.00 -12.53
N PHE A 60 17.60 9.03 -12.12
CA PHE A 60 16.48 9.44 -12.97
C PHE A 60 16.70 10.82 -13.61
N ARG A 61 17.24 11.79 -12.87
CA ARG A 61 17.53 13.12 -13.42
C ARG A 61 18.57 13.13 -14.55
N LYS A 62 19.47 12.15 -14.58
CA LYS A 62 20.55 12.03 -15.57
C LYS A 62 20.20 11.04 -16.69
N ARG A 63 19.50 9.97 -16.32
CA ARG A 63 19.21 8.79 -17.13
C ARG A 63 17.75 8.33 -16.93
N PRO A 64 16.75 9.16 -17.28
CA PRO A 64 15.35 8.83 -17.07
C PRO A 64 14.89 7.61 -17.87
N GLU A 65 15.61 7.24 -18.94
CA GLU A 65 15.32 6.07 -19.77
C GLU A 65 15.36 4.76 -18.98
N LEU A 66 16.22 4.65 -17.96
CA LEU A 66 16.32 3.43 -17.15
C LEU A 66 15.02 3.20 -16.37
N PHE A 67 14.51 4.23 -15.72
CA PHE A 67 13.24 4.14 -15.01
C PHE A 67 12.08 3.82 -15.95
N TRP A 68 12.02 4.49 -17.11
CA TRP A 68 10.93 4.29 -18.07
C TRP A 68 10.97 2.91 -18.73
N GLU A 69 12.15 2.31 -18.90
CA GLU A 69 12.30 0.91 -19.32
C GLU A 69 11.63 -0.03 -18.30
N MET A 70 12.00 0.09 -17.02
CA MET A 70 11.39 -0.72 -15.95
C MET A 70 9.89 -0.45 -15.81
N ALA A 71 9.48 0.82 -15.79
CA ALA A 71 8.09 1.20 -15.59
C ALA A 71 7.19 0.72 -16.74
N THR A 72 7.67 0.78 -17.99
CA THR A 72 6.95 0.26 -19.17
C THR A 72 6.79 -1.25 -19.07
N GLU A 73 7.84 -1.98 -18.67
CA GLU A 73 7.73 -3.42 -18.49
C GLU A 73 6.75 -3.81 -17.38
N MET A 74 6.83 -3.13 -16.24
CA MET A 74 5.91 -3.36 -15.12
C MET A 74 4.46 -2.98 -15.44
N HIS A 75 4.24 -2.08 -16.39
CA HIS A 75 2.92 -1.59 -16.71
C HIS A 75 1.98 -2.69 -17.19
N ALA A 76 2.48 -3.65 -17.96
CA ALA A 76 1.68 -4.78 -18.42
C ALA A 76 1.10 -5.59 -17.25
N THR A 77 1.89 -5.78 -16.18
CA THR A 77 1.44 -6.44 -14.95
C THR A 77 0.45 -5.59 -14.18
N MET A 78 0.77 -4.31 -13.99
CA MET A 78 -0.05 -3.38 -13.20
C MET A 78 -1.42 -3.10 -13.85
N LYS A 79 -1.48 -2.96 -15.18
CA LYS A 79 -2.70 -2.66 -15.95
C LYS A 79 -3.77 -3.73 -15.83
N ASN A 80 -3.35 -4.99 -15.70
CA ASN A 80 -4.24 -6.14 -15.60
C ASN A 80 -4.60 -6.50 -14.16
N ALA A 81 -3.88 -5.95 -13.17
CA ALA A 81 -4.17 -6.16 -11.77
C ALA A 81 -5.57 -5.63 -11.44
N ARG A 82 -6.26 -6.33 -10.55
CA ARG A 82 -7.56 -5.94 -10.01
C ARG A 82 -7.54 -6.10 -8.49
N PRO A 83 -8.37 -5.35 -7.75
CA PRO A 83 -8.45 -5.55 -6.32
C PRO A 83 -8.83 -6.99 -6.00
N ASN A 84 -8.12 -7.58 -5.03
CA ASN A 84 -8.38 -8.93 -4.54
C ASN A 84 -9.24 -8.87 -3.25
N PRO A 85 -9.64 -10.02 -2.66
CA PRO A 85 -10.48 -10.04 -1.46
C PRO A 85 -9.95 -9.24 -0.26
N ALA A 86 -8.63 -9.07 -0.12
CA ALA A 86 -8.05 -8.24 0.94
C ALA A 86 -8.46 -6.77 0.79
N HIS A 87 -8.38 -6.22 -0.43
CA HIS A 87 -8.73 -4.83 -0.70
C HIS A 87 -10.22 -4.56 -0.45
N PHE A 88 -11.09 -5.47 -0.89
CA PHE A 88 -12.52 -5.38 -0.63
C PHE A 88 -12.85 -5.50 0.87
N ALA A 89 -12.11 -6.33 1.61
CA ALA A 89 -12.23 -6.41 3.06
C ALA A 89 -11.85 -5.08 3.75
N MET A 90 -10.83 -4.36 3.27
CA MET A 90 -10.50 -3.04 3.80
C MET A 90 -11.62 -2.02 3.56
N ALA A 91 -12.15 -1.97 2.33
CA ALA A 91 -13.29 -1.12 2.00
C ALA A 91 -14.53 -1.45 2.86
N GLU A 92 -14.75 -2.73 3.14
CA GLU A 92 -15.85 -3.17 4.02
C GLU A 92 -15.63 -2.79 5.48
N LEU A 93 -14.40 -2.87 6.01
CA LEU A 93 -14.09 -2.33 7.36
C LEU A 93 -14.35 -0.83 7.44
N GLU A 94 -14.01 -0.07 6.41
CA GLU A 94 -14.31 1.38 6.33
C GLU A 94 -15.83 1.61 6.31
N ARG A 95 -16.56 0.83 5.49
CA ARG A 95 -18.04 0.92 5.41
C ARG A 95 -18.74 0.58 6.72
N LEU A 96 -18.17 -0.33 7.52
CA LEU A 96 -18.66 -0.67 8.86
C LEU A 96 -18.29 0.38 9.93
N GLY A 97 -17.55 1.43 9.56
CA GLY A 97 -17.06 2.46 10.49
C GLY A 97 -15.89 2.00 11.36
N LEU A 98 -15.30 0.83 11.07
CA LEU A 98 -14.23 0.23 11.87
C LEU A 98 -12.84 0.68 11.45
N LEU A 99 -12.68 1.20 10.23
CA LEU A 99 -11.42 1.67 9.67
C LEU A 99 -11.55 3.15 9.29
N SER A 100 -10.67 4.01 9.81
CA SER A 100 -10.70 5.45 9.53
C SER A 100 -9.96 5.84 8.25
N CYS A 101 -8.83 5.16 7.97
CA CYS A 101 -8.01 5.42 6.80
C CYS A 101 -7.03 4.28 6.53
N ILE A 102 -6.57 4.22 5.27
CA ILE A 102 -5.50 3.33 4.83
C ILE A 102 -4.26 4.16 4.54
N VAL A 103 -3.14 3.85 5.19
CA VAL A 103 -1.81 4.33 4.82
C VAL A 103 -1.16 3.25 3.97
N THR A 104 -0.78 3.57 2.73
CA THR A 104 -0.20 2.57 1.82
C THR A 104 1.16 3.00 1.28
N GLN A 105 2.05 2.02 1.16
CA GLN A 105 3.32 2.14 0.44
C GLN A 105 3.19 1.78 -1.04
N ASN A 106 2.03 1.27 -1.46
CA ASN A 106 1.79 0.85 -2.83
C ASN A 106 1.43 2.05 -3.69
N VAL A 107 1.69 1.91 -5.00
CA VAL A 107 1.42 2.93 -6.02
C VAL A 107 0.35 2.45 -7.03
N ASP A 108 -0.30 1.32 -6.74
CA ASP A 108 -1.13 0.53 -7.65
C ASP A 108 -2.59 0.97 -7.77
N ASN A 109 -3.05 1.85 -6.86
CA ASN A 109 -4.42 2.36 -6.81
C ASN A 109 -5.52 1.31 -6.48
N LEU A 110 -5.15 0.11 -6.05
CA LEU A 110 -6.10 -1.00 -5.84
C LEU A 110 -7.03 -0.79 -4.63
N HIS A 111 -6.60 -0.04 -3.62
CA HIS A 111 -7.47 0.31 -2.48
C HIS A 111 -8.64 1.20 -2.90
N GLN A 112 -8.35 2.20 -3.73
CA GLN A 112 -9.33 3.12 -4.28
C GLN A 112 -10.28 2.38 -5.23
N GLU A 113 -9.75 1.52 -6.10
CA GLU A 113 -10.56 0.68 -7.00
C GLU A 113 -11.47 -0.29 -6.24
N ALA A 114 -11.08 -0.73 -5.05
CA ALA A 114 -11.93 -1.56 -4.17
C ALA A 114 -13.04 -0.79 -3.45
N GLY A 115 -13.01 0.56 -3.48
CA GLY A 115 -13.99 1.43 -2.84
C GLY A 115 -13.54 2.07 -1.53
N SER A 116 -12.24 2.02 -1.19
CA SER A 116 -11.72 2.74 -0.01
C SER A 116 -11.67 4.25 -0.29
N ASN A 117 -12.10 5.06 0.67
CA ASN A 117 -12.26 6.50 0.48
C ASN A 117 -11.03 7.30 0.94
N LEU A 118 -10.54 7.06 2.17
CA LEU A 118 -9.40 7.81 2.71
C LEU A 118 -8.10 7.00 2.65
N VAL A 119 -7.35 7.18 1.56
CA VAL A 119 -6.07 6.50 1.30
C VAL A 119 -4.90 7.51 1.29
N TYR A 120 -3.93 7.32 2.18
CA TYR A 120 -2.68 8.07 2.23
C TYR A 120 -1.57 7.30 1.49
N GLU A 121 -1.30 7.70 0.25
CA GLU A 121 -0.32 7.09 -0.64
C GLU A 121 1.10 7.63 -0.38
N LEU A 122 1.85 6.99 0.53
CA LEU A 122 3.16 7.48 0.96
C LEU A 122 4.16 7.56 -0.20
N HIS A 123 4.15 6.58 -1.09
CA HIS A 123 5.04 6.53 -2.25
C HIS A 123 4.41 7.11 -3.52
N GLY A 124 3.36 7.91 -3.38
CA GLY A 124 2.64 8.50 -4.51
C GLY A 124 1.85 7.47 -5.31
N ASN A 125 1.63 7.73 -6.60
CA ASN A 125 0.66 6.98 -7.40
C ASN A 125 1.17 6.79 -8.84
N ALA A 126 1.08 5.56 -9.36
CA ALA A 126 1.61 5.21 -10.69
C ALA A 126 0.68 5.61 -11.84
N SER A 127 -0.60 5.89 -11.59
CA SER A 127 -1.57 6.23 -12.64
C SER A 127 -1.34 7.61 -13.28
N LYS A 128 -0.61 8.50 -12.59
CA LYS A 128 -0.33 9.86 -13.05
C LYS A 128 1.18 10.11 -13.17
N SER A 129 1.52 10.99 -14.10
CA SER A 129 2.88 11.44 -14.35
C SER A 129 2.91 12.96 -14.47
N THR A 130 3.99 13.60 -14.03
CA THR A 130 4.14 15.06 -14.00
C THR A 130 5.42 15.50 -14.72
N CYS A 131 5.32 16.52 -15.56
CA CYS A 131 6.50 17.16 -16.12
C CYS A 131 7.31 17.86 -15.02
N ILE A 132 8.61 17.55 -14.92
CA ILE A 132 9.46 18.15 -13.89
C ILE A 132 9.67 19.65 -14.09
N GLY A 133 9.57 20.14 -15.35
CA GLY A 133 9.71 21.53 -15.74
C GLY A 133 8.46 22.36 -15.47
N CYS A 134 7.42 22.19 -16.30
CA CYS A 134 6.20 23.02 -16.24
C CYS A 134 5.10 22.51 -15.29
N LYS A 135 5.29 21.36 -14.62
CA LYS A 135 4.34 20.74 -13.67
C LYS A 135 3.01 20.28 -14.28
N GLN A 136 2.89 20.24 -15.60
CA GLN A 136 1.73 19.65 -16.26
C GLN A 136 1.61 18.15 -15.92
N SER A 137 0.38 17.70 -15.66
CA SER A 137 0.05 16.31 -15.34
C SER A 137 -0.45 15.56 -16.56
N PHE A 138 -0.15 14.27 -16.62
CA PHE A 138 -0.48 13.34 -17.70
C PHE A 138 -0.97 12.02 -17.11
N ALA A 139 -1.85 11.30 -17.81
CA ALA A 139 -2.14 9.92 -17.49
C ALA A 139 -0.93 9.05 -17.88
N THR A 140 -0.42 8.25 -16.95
CA THR A 140 0.75 7.41 -17.22
C THR A 140 0.49 6.41 -18.34
N ASN A 141 -0.73 5.88 -18.44
CA ASN A 141 -1.12 4.92 -19.49
C ASN A 141 -0.93 5.50 -20.90
N ASP A 142 -1.20 6.78 -21.10
CA ASP A 142 -1.05 7.43 -22.41
C ASP A 142 0.43 7.54 -22.79
N LEU A 143 1.27 7.91 -21.81
CA LEU A 143 2.72 8.01 -22.00
C LEU A 143 3.36 6.65 -22.29
N ILE A 144 2.88 5.60 -21.62
CA ILE A 144 3.38 4.24 -21.86
C ILE A 144 2.93 3.74 -23.23
N SER A 145 1.68 4.02 -23.62
CA SER A 145 1.19 3.69 -24.97
C SER A 145 2.03 4.40 -26.06
N GLU A 146 2.45 5.64 -25.82
CA GLU A 146 3.38 6.37 -26.69
C GLU A 146 4.72 5.63 -26.83
N LEU A 147 5.36 5.27 -25.71
CA LEU A 147 6.63 4.53 -25.68
C LEU A 147 6.51 3.14 -26.34
N GLU A 148 5.39 2.45 -26.15
CA GLU A 148 5.16 1.14 -26.76
C GLU A 148 5.03 1.23 -28.28
N SER A 149 4.36 2.29 -28.77
CA SER A 149 4.12 2.54 -30.19
C SER A 149 5.35 3.07 -30.95
N ASN A 150 6.32 3.66 -30.27
CA ASN A 150 7.54 4.21 -30.86
C ASN A 150 8.79 3.68 -30.15
N LYS A 151 9.41 2.64 -30.70
CA LYS A 151 10.59 1.99 -30.10
C LYS A 151 11.84 2.87 -30.04
N ASP A 152 11.91 3.94 -30.83
CA ASP A 152 13.01 4.90 -30.78
C ASP A 152 12.85 5.89 -29.61
N LEU A 153 11.63 6.02 -29.06
CA LEU A 153 11.33 6.86 -27.92
C LEU A 153 11.56 6.09 -26.61
N LYS A 154 12.56 6.50 -25.84
CA LYS A 154 12.89 5.88 -24.54
C LYS A 154 12.35 6.65 -23.32
N VAL A 155 11.95 7.91 -23.52
CA VAL A 155 11.54 8.81 -22.44
C VAL A 155 10.45 9.74 -22.96
N PRO A 156 9.27 9.80 -22.32
CA PRO A 156 8.21 10.71 -22.71
C PRO A 156 8.61 12.16 -22.43
N LYS A 157 8.26 13.05 -23.37
CA LYS A 157 8.59 14.48 -23.30
C LYS A 157 7.31 15.29 -23.18
N CYS A 158 7.38 16.35 -22.37
CA CYS A 158 6.26 17.28 -22.24
C CYS A 158 6.02 18.00 -23.57
N PRO A 159 4.80 17.98 -24.13
CA PRO A 159 4.50 18.65 -25.40
C PRO A 159 4.60 20.17 -25.30
N THR A 160 4.51 20.74 -24.10
CA THR A 160 4.54 22.19 -23.88
C THR A 160 5.95 22.74 -23.68
N CYS A 161 6.78 22.08 -22.85
CA CYS A 161 8.11 22.60 -22.50
C CYS A 161 9.26 21.67 -22.90
N HIS A 162 8.97 20.53 -23.54
CA HIS A 162 9.94 19.49 -23.90
C HIS A 162 10.74 18.92 -22.72
N GLY A 163 10.33 19.24 -21.49
CA GLY A 163 10.91 18.72 -20.25
C GLY A 163 10.62 17.23 -20.06
N VAL A 164 11.42 16.59 -19.22
CA VAL A 164 11.24 15.18 -18.85
C VAL A 164 9.95 15.02 -18.04
N ILE A 165 9.17 14.00 -18.36
CA ILE A 165 8.02 13.59 -17.55
C ILE A 165 8.44 12.48 -16.59
N LYS A 166 8.04 12.59 -15.33
CA LYS A 166 8.29 11.61 -14.27
C LYS A 166 6.95 11.03 -13.78
N MET A 167 6.86 9.72 -13.64
CA MET A 167 5.74 9.08 -12.96
C MET A 167 5.65 9.52 -11.49
N ASN A 168 4.44 9.73 -10.98
CA ASN A 168 4.21 10.27 -9.63
C ASN A 168 4.47 9.25 -8.51
N ALA A 169 5.21 8.17 -8.79
CA ALA A 169 5.82 7.31 -7.79
C ALA A 169 7.05 7.99 -7.18
N VAL A 170 7.22 7.91 -5.86
CA VAL A 170 8.38 8.43 -5.14
C VAL A 170 9.58 7.50 -5.36
N LEU A 171 10.71 8.08 -5.77
CA LEU A 171 11.96 7.35 -5.98
C LEU A 171 12.86 7.42 -4.73
N PHE A 172 13.82 6.49 -4.61
CA PHE A 172 14.84 6.56 -3.57
C PHE A 172 15.62 7.88 -3.65
N GLY A 173 15.76 8.54 -2.50
CA GLY A 173 16.39 9.86 -2.39
C GLY A 173 15.47 11.04 -2.72
N GLU A 174 14.19 10.79 -3.04
CA GLU A 174 13.15 11.82 -3.15
C GLU A 174 12.38 11.91 -1.82
N PRO A 175 12.00 13.11 -1.36
CA PRO A 175 11.17 13.25 -0.16
C PRO A 175 9.76 12.69 -0.41
N LEU A 176 9.17 12.07 0.62
CA LEU A 176 7.75 11.69 0.58
C LEU A 176 6.85 12.93 0.49
N PRO A 177 5.61 12.80 -0.04
CA PRO A 177 4.66 13.91 -0.10
C PRO A 177 4.33 14.39 1.32
N ARG A 178 4.78 15.60 1.66
CA ARG A 178 4.76 16.14 3.03
C ARG A 178 3.39 16.02 3.71
N ASN A 179 2.34 16.52 3.06
CA ASN A 179 0.99 16.50 3.63
C ASN A 179 0.47 15.08 3.84
N VAL A 180 0.81 14.14 2.96
CA VAL A 180 0.40 12.74 3.07
C VAL A 180 1.12 12.09 4.26
N LEU A 181 2.43 12.31 4.37
CA LEU A 181 3.24 11.79 5.47
C LEU A 181 2.78 12.34 6.83
N GLU A 182 2.57 13.66 6.93
CA GLU A 182 2.12 14.31 8.17
C GLU A 182 0.75 13.79 8.62
N ASN A 183 -0.21 13.63 7.69
CA ASN A 183 -1.53 13.08 8.00
C ASN A 183 -1.47 11.59 8.38
N ALA A 184 -0.67 10.79 7.67
CA ALA A 184 -0.47 9.38 7.98
C ALA A 184 0.15 9.17 9.37
N MET A 185 1.19 9.95 9.70
CA MET A 185 1.83 9.91 11.01
C MET A 185 0.90 10.39 12.13
N ARG A 186 0.06 11.40 11.87
CA ARG A 186 -0.97 11.83 12.83
C ARG A 186 -1.98 10.72 13.10
N ALA A 187 -2.54 10.13 12.05
CA ALA A 187 -3.51 9.04 12.18
C ALA A 187 -2.94 7.86 12.99
N ALA A 188 -1.69 7.49 12.73
CA ALA A 188 -1.01 6.42 13.45
C ALA A 188 -0.74 6.73 14.93
N ARG A 189 -0.46 7.99 15.26
CA ARG A 189 -0.28 8.42 16.66
C ARG A 189 -1.60 8.42 17.43
N GLU A 190 -2.69 8.79 16.76
CA GLU A 190 -4.00 8.97 17.39
C GLU A 190 -4.79 7.66 17.52
N THR A 191 -4.53 6.67 16.66
CA THR A 191 -5.24 5.39 16.72
C THR A 191 -4.87 4.55 17.95
N LYS A 192 -5.82 3.72 18.39
CA LYS A 192 -5.58 2.70 19.41
C LYS A 192 -5.26 1.33 18.81
N VAL A 193 -5.48 1.15 17.50
CA VAL A 193 -5.21 -0.10 16.80
C VAL A 193 -4.66 0.17 15.42
N LEU A 194 -3.47 -0.36 15.15
CA LEU A 194 -2.84 -0.35 13.83
C LEU A 194 -2.90 -1.76 13.22
N LEU A 195 -3.53 -1.88 12.06
CA LEU A 195 -3.54 -3.11 11.26
C LEU A 195 -2.50 -3.03 10.14
N VAL A 196 -1.39 -3.76 10.29
CA VAL A 196 -0.32 -3.85 9.30
C VAL A 196 -0.57 -5.05 8.38
N VAL A 197 -0.52 -4.85 7.06
CA VAL A 197 -0.80 -5.92 6.09
C VAL A 197 0.26 -5.96 4.98
N GLY A 198 0.90 -7.13 4.82
CA GLY A 198 1.76 -7.42 3.66
C GLY A 198 2.93 -6.45 3.49
N THR A 199 3.67 -6.19 4.56
CA THR A 199 4.85 -5.31 4.51
C THR A 199 5.92 -5.77 5.48
N SER A 200 7.18 -5.70 5.03
CA SER A 200 8.33 -6.04 5.85
C SER A 200 8.74 -4.95 6.84
N LEU A 201 8.11 -3.76 6.81
CA LEU A 201 8.41 -2.63 7.71
C LEU A 201 9.89 -2.18 7.71
N VAL A 202 10.62 -2.39 6.61
CA VAL A 202 12.05 -2.02 6.52
C VAL A 202 12.30 -0.62 5.95
N VAL A 203 11.31 0.00 5.32
CA VAL A 203 11.49 1.26 4.58
C VAL A 203 11.13 2.45 5.48
N SER A 204 12.15 3.21 5.86
CA SER A 204 12.00 4.49 6.56
C SER A 204 11.61 5.62 5.58
N PRO A 205 10.82 6.63 6.00
CA PRO A 205 10.24 6.82 7.33
C PRO A 205 8.92 6.05 7.57
N ALA A 206 8.42 5.30 6.58
CA ALA A 206 7.10 4.68 6.65
C ALA A 206 6.98 3.64 7.79
N ASN A 207 8.07 2.97 8.15
CA ASN A 207 8.09 1.99 9.25
C ASN A 207 7.89 2.59 10.66
N SER A 208 8.22 3.87 10.86
CA SER A 208 8.01 4.57 12.15
C SER A 208 6.55 4.63 12.59
N ILE A 209 5.61 4.31 11.70
CA ILE A 209 4.18 4.25 11.98
C ILE A 209 3.84 3.27 13.10
N VAL A 210 4.62 2.19 13.24
CA VAL A 210 4.45 1.18 14.28
C VAL A 210 4.84 1.75 15.64
N ASP A 211 5.99 2.41 15.70
CA ASP A 211 6.49 3.05 16.92
C ASP A 211 5.51 4.13 17.41
N LEU A 212 5.01 4.96 16.48
CA LEU A 212 4.02 6.00 16.79
C LEU A 212 2.72 5.47 17.42
N CYS A 213 2.27 4.28 17.00
CA CYS A 213 1.11 3.62 17.57
C CYS A 213 1.42 3.07 18.97
N LYS A 214 2.55 2.35 19.11
CA LYS A 214 3.00 1.75 20.38
C LYS A 214 3.25 2.80 21.47
N ASP A 215 3.85 3.94 21.11
CA ASP A 215 4.15 5.05 22.02
C ASP A 215 2.89 5.67 22.66
N ASN A 216 1.70 5.42 22.09
CA ASN A 216 0.40 5.87 22.61
C ASN A 216 -0.44 4.71 23.18
N ASP A 217 0.23 3.65 23.65
CA ASP A 217 -0.35 2.41 24.18
C ASP A 217 -1.26 1.67 23.17
N GLY A 218 -1.05 1.91 21.88
CA GLY A 218 -1.79 1.28 20.80
C GLY A 218 -1.43 -0.19 20.59
N LYS A 219 -2.39 -0.94 20.05
CA LYS A 219 -2.22 -2.35 19.68
C LYS A 219 -1.85 -2.48 18.21
N VAL A 220 -0.92 -3.39 17.92
CA VAL A 220 -0.48 -3.66 16.54
C VAL A 220 -0.92 -5.06 16.14
N LEU A 221 -1.73 -5.14 15.09
CA LEU A 221 -2.15 -6.38 14.46
C LEU A 221 -1.38 -6.52 13.15
N ILE A 222 -0.73 -7.67 12.91
CA ILE A 222 0.04 -7.90 11.69
C ILE A 222 -0.57 -9.07 10.91
N CYS A 223 -0.85 -8.86 9.63
CA CYS A 223 -1.27 -9.90 8.69
C CYS A 223 -0.18 -10.07 7.63
N ASP A 224 0.56 -11.16 7.71
CA ASP A 224 1.63 -11.49 6.77
C ASP A 224 1.82 -13.01 6.70
N PRO A 225 2.01 -13.63 5.52
CA PRO A 225 2.30 -15.05 5.41
C PRO A 225 3.71 -15.43 5.91
N ASN A 226 4.66 -14.49 5.90
CA ASN A 226 6.06 -14.71 6.27
C ASN A 226 6.54 -13.60 7.22
N PRO A 227 6.03 -13.54 8.46
CA PRO A 227 6.29 -12.43 9.34
C PRO A 227 7.77 -12.35 9.73
N SER A 228 8.41 -11.23 9.41
CA SER A 228 9.77 -10.89 9.88
C SER A 228 9.76 -10.00 11.12
N ASN A 229 8.58 -9.60 11.59
CA ASN A 229 8.36 -8.59 12.62
C ASN A 229 7.42 -9.08 13.74
N GLU A 230 7.46 -10.37 14.05
CA GLU A 230 6.55 -11.00 15.04
C GLU A 230 6.58 -10.32 16.41
N THR A 231 7.75 -9.84 16.83
CA THR A 231 7.95 -9.19 18.13
C THR A 231 7.23 -7.84 18.26
N LEU A 232 6.84 -7.22 17.15
CA LEU A 232 6.09 -5.96 17.14
C LEU A 232 4.59 -6.18 17.32
N ALA A 233 4.08 -7.36 16.97
CA ALA A 233 2.66 -7.65 16.93
C ALA A 233 2.09 -7.98 18.32
N ASP A 234 0.96 -7.38 18.68
CA ASP A 234 0.09 -7.84 19.76
C ASP A 234 -0.73 -9.07 19.33
N VAL A 235 -1.09 -9.15 18.04
CA VAL A 235 -1.69 -10.33 17.40
C VAL A 235 -1.10 -10.51 16.02
N MET A 236 -0.61 -11.73 15.75
CA MET A 236 -0.15 -12.14 14.43
C MET A 236 -1.23 -12.96 13.72
N LEU A 237 -1.51 -12.61 12.47
CA LEU A 237 -2.42 -13.29 11.56
C LEU A 237 -1.61 -13.89 10.41
N CYS A 238 -1.03 -15.08 10.65
CA CYS A 238 -0.18 -15.75 9.68
C CYS A 238 -1.00 -16.30 8.51
N GLY A 239 -0.87 -15.69 7.34
CA GLY A 239 -1.53 -16.17 6.13
C GLY A 239 -1.62 -15.12 5.02
N ALA A 240 -2.10 -15.55 3.85
CA ALA A 240 -2.38 -14.65 2.73
C ALA A 240 -3.48 -13.65 3.09
N ALA A 241 -3.28 -12.37 2.76
CA ALA A 241 -4.19 -11.30 3.15
C ALA A 241 -5.62 -11.51 2.62
N GLY A 242 -5.74 -12.00 1.39
CA GLY A 242 -7.02 -12.31 0.74
C GLY A 242 -7.79 -13.45 1.39
N MET A 243 -7.13 -14.31 2.17
CA MET A 243 -7.79 -15.34 2.97
C MET A 243 -8.13 -14.85 4.37
N ILE A 244 -7.26 -14.05 4.98
CA ILE A 244 -7.39 -13.60 6.38
C ILE A 244 -8.39 -12.45 6.54
N LEU A 245 -8.25 -11.39 5.76
CA LEU A 245 -9.01 -10.16 5.98
C LEU A 245 -10.52 -10.31 5.81
N PRO A 246 -11.04 -11.09 4.83
CA PRO A 246 -12.48 -11.35 4.77
C PRO A 246 -13.03 -12.08 6.01
N ARG A 247 -12.22 -12.97 6.60
CA ARG A 247 -12.61 -13.69 7.84
C ARG A 247 -12.61 -12.76 9.04
N LEU A 248 -11.65 -11.84 9.10
CA LEU A 248 -11.59 -10.79 10.12
C LEU A 248 -12.82 -9.87 10.04
N VAL A 249 -13.19 -9.42 8.84
CA VAL A 249 -14.42 -8.65 8.60
C VAL A 249 -15.67 -9.38 9.09
N ASN A 250 -15.79 -10.67 8.76
CA ASN A 250 -16.91 -11.49 9.20
C ASN A 250 -16.97 -11.59 10.74
N ALA A 251 -15.83 -11.80 11.40
CA ALA A 251 -15.75 -11.85 12.85
C ALA A 251 -16.17 -10.51 13.50
N CYS A 252 -15.67 -9.38 12.98
CA CYS A 252 -16.10 -8.05 13.44
C CYS A 252 -17.61 -7.83 13.25
N SER A 253 -18.16 -8.21 12.09
CA SER A 253 -19.58 -8.09 11.79
C SER A 253 -20.47 -8.91 12.75
N MET A 254 -20.02 -10.10 13.13
CA MET A 254 -20.71 -10.93 14.11
C MET A 254 -20.70 -10.30 15.51
N LEU A 255 -19.59 -9.69 15.92
CA LEU A 255 -19.47 -9.00 17.21
C LEU A 255 -20.36 -7.75 17.27
N LEU A 256 -20.38 -6.94 16.21
CA LEU A 256 -21.27 -5.77 16.12
C LEU A 256 -22.75 -6.16 16.28
N ARG A 257 -23.19 -7.23 15.61
CA ARG A 257 -24.58 -7.73 15.71
C ARG A 257 -24.92 -8.21 17.12
N ARG A 258 -23.98 -8.85 17.82
CA ARG A 258 -24.19 -9.31 19.20
C ARG A 258 -24.30 -8.14 20.18
N GLY A 259 -23.48 -7.10 20.02
CA GLY A 259 -23.56 -5.87 20.81
C GLY A 259 -24.92 -5.18 20.64
N SER A 260 -25.39 -5.00 19.40
CA SER A 260 -26.69 -4.37 19.13
C SER A 260 -27.90 -5.15 19.67
N ILE A 261 -27.79 -6.46 19.90
CA ILE A 261 -28.85 -7.27 20.52
C ILE A 261 -28.80 -7.19 22.05
N ALA A 262 -27.63 -6.96 22.65
CA ALA A 262 -27.48 -6.84 24.10
C ALA A 262 -27.95 -5.46 24.64
N ASP A 263 -28.03 -4.45 23.77
CA ASP A 263 -28.48 -3.09 24.09
C ASP A 263 -30.00 -2.86 23.85
N LEU A 264 -30.76 -3.91 23.50
CA LEU A 264 -32.23 -3.92 23.32
C LEU A 264 -32.94 -4.67 24.45
#